data_AF-A0A8H6IU70-F1
#
_entry.id   AF-A0A8H6IU70-F1
#
_cell.length_a   1.000
_cell.length_b   1.000
_cell.length_c   1.000
_cell.angle_alpha   90.00
_cell.angle_beta   90.00
_cell.angle_gamma   90.00
#
_symmetry.space_group_name_H-M   'P 1'
#
loop_
_entity.id
_entity.type
_entity.pdbx_description
1 polymer ?
#
loop_
_entity_poly.entity_id
_entity_poly.type
_entity_poly.pdbx_seq_one_letter_code
_entity_poly.pdbx_strand_id
1 'polypeptide(L)'
;MVSRFSLWLVAAVLFLLTEARKNLIVDTDIFSDCDDTAALLLAATSPDVNLLGVNINSQSSYSVLAVSAILNHYDLPDVPVGARRPLNDVPFFDNWNKASGEFASKLATHWPKTLANAEEAWDPVTLYRKLLAEAEDGSVTIASIGFLHNLSGLLNSTADSQSDLSGPELVETKVRELVVMGGDFPSGYEWNFWGDDPYTT
;
A
#
# COMPACT_ATOMS: atom_id res chain seq x y z
N MET A 1 -15.76 69.64 8.38
CA MET A 1 -15.28 68.89 9.57
C MET A 1 -16.45 68.02 10.02
N VAL A 2 -16.46 66.70 10.00
CA VAL A 2 -15.42 65.65 9.96
C VAL A 2 -15.94 64.51 9.07
N SER A 3 -15.02 63.94 8.29
CA SER A 3 -15.20 62.83 7.35
C SER A 3 -15.72 61.54 8.02
N ARG A 4 -16.71 60.87 7.42
CA ARG A 4 -17.08 59.49 7.74
C ARG A 4 -16.28 58.55 6.84
N PHE A 5 -15.18 58.00 7.37
CA PHE A 5 -14.45 56.91 6.74
C PHE A 5 -15.22 55.60 6.96
N SER A 6 -15.69 54.98 5.88
CA SER A 6 -16.19 53.60 5.90
C SER A 6 -15.00 52.66 5.93
N LEU A 7 -14.84 51.90 7.01
CA LEU A 7 -13.81 50.87 7.13
C LEU A 7 -14.35 49.56 6.54
N TRP A 8 -13.95 49.23 5.31
CA TRP A 8 -14.17 47.90 4.75
C TRP A 8 -13.12 46.95 5.32
N LEU A 9 -13.55 46.05 6.20
CA LEU A 9 -12.71 44.95 6.68
C LEU A 9 -12.68 43.88 5.59
N VAL A 10 -11.63 43.86 4.77
CA VAL A 10 -11.38 42.72 3.87
C VAL A 10 -10.74 41.63 4.73
N ALA A 11 -11.54 40.65 5.14
CA ALA A 11 -11.02 39.42 5.71
C ALA A 11 -10.31 38.64 4.59
N ALA A 12 -8.98 38.74 4.55
CA ALA A 12 -8.18 37.86 3.70
C ALA A 12 -8.25 36.45 4.29
N VAL A 13 -9.10 35.60 3.72
CA VAL A 13 -9.05 34.16 3.98
C VAL A 13 -7.79 33.65 3.29
N LEU A 14 -6.72 33.51 4.07
CA LEU A 14 -5.54 32.75 3.67
C LEU A 14 -5.97 31.28 3.57
N PHE A 15 -6.44 30.87 2.40
CA PHE A 15 -6.41 29.47 2.02
C PHE A 15 -4.94 29.10 1.88
N LEU A 16 -4.38 28.49 2.92
CA LEU A 16 -3.21 27.64 2.73
C LEU A 16 -3.70 26.54 1.77
N LEU A 17 -3.28 26.63 0.51
CA LEU A 17 -3.33 25.50 -0.41
C LEU A 17 -2.34 24.47 0.16
N THR A 18 -2.80 23.68 1.13
CA THR A 18 -2.18 22.38 1.37
C THR A 18 -2.35 21.63 0.07
N GLU A 19 -1.26 21.29 -0.60
CA GLU A 19 -1.31 20.40 -1.76
C GLU A 19 -2.10 19.17 -1.32
N ALA A 20 -3.14 18.81 -2.09
CA ALA A 20 -3.98 17.69 -1.73
C ALA A 20 -3.10 16.44 -1.66
N ARG A 21 -3.07 15.78 -0.50
CA ARG A 21 -2.26 14.58 -0.29
C ARG A 21 -2.60 13.56 -1.38
N LYS A 22 -1.58 12.95 -1.98
CA LYS A 22 -1.77 11.84 -2.91
C LYS A 22 -2.38 10.66 -2.16
N ASN A 23 -3.59 10.27 -2.55
CA ASN A 23 -4.20 9.01 -2.14
C ASN A 23 -3.39 7.86 -2.73
N LEU A 24 -2.71 7.09 -1.89
CA LEU A 24 -1.78 6.05 -2.29
C LEU A 24 -2.23 4.68 -1.80
N ILE A 25 -2.25 3.70 -2.69
CA ILE A 25 -2.26 2.27 -2.35
C ILE A 25 -0.87 1.72 -2.66
N VAL A 26 -0.26 1.03 -1.71
CA VAL A 26 1.01 0.32 -1.90
C VAL A 26 0.72 -1.16 -2.08
N ASP A 27 1.30 -1.77 -3.11
CA ASP A 27 1.23 -3.21 -3.39
C ASP A 27 2.64 -3.77 -3.49
N THR A 28 3.02 -4.59 -2.52
CA THR A 28 4.42 -4.90 -2.19
C THR A 28 4.61 -6.39 -1.92
N ASP A 29 5.79 -6.92 -2.22
CA ASP A 29 6.21 -8.26 -1.80
C ASP A 29 7.04 -8.25 -0.51
N ILE A 30 7.08 -7.12 0.23
CA ILE A 30 7.86 -6.89 1.46
C ILE A 30 8.16 -8.17 2.23
N PHE A 31 9.39 -8.66 2.13
CA PHE A 31 9.80 -9.92 2.73
C PHE A 31 11.22 -9.83 3.25
N SER A 32 12.22 -10.19 2.44
CA SER A 32 13.62 -10.25 2.88
C SER A 32 14.44 -9.00 2.60
N ASP A 33 14.15 -8.33 1.49
CA ASP A 33 14.93 -7.21 0.98
C ASP A 33 14.37 -5.88 1.49
N CYS A 34 15.26 -4.92 1.74
CA CYS A 34 14.93 -3.75 2.56
C CYS A 34 14.25 -2.59 1.82
N ASP A 35 14.17 -2.67 0.49
CA ASP A 35 13.66 -1.63 -0.38
C ASP A 35 12.15 -1.43 -0.21
N ASP A 36 11.35 -2.48 -0.09
CA ASP A 36 9.92 -2.35 0.21
C ASP A 36 9.67 -1.67 1.57
N THR A 37 10.48 -2.01 2.57
CA THR A 37 10.38 -1.38 3.90
C THR A 37 10.72 0.10 3.82
N ALA A 38 11.75 0.46 3.05
CA ALA A 38 12.10 1.85 2.82
C ALA A 38 11.00 2.60 2.04
N ALA A 39 10.40 1.96 1.02
CA ALA A 39 9.29 2.53 0.27
C ALA A 39 8.06 2.75 1.17
N LEU A 40 7.70 1.77 2.00
CA LEU A 40 6.58 1.88 2.95
C LEU A 40 6.85 2.94 4.02
N LEU A 41 8.09 3.06 4.52
CA LEU A 41 8.50 4.16 5.40
C LEU A 41 8.21 5.52 4.77
N LEU A 42 8.66 5.72 3.52
CA LEU A 42 8.45 6.98 2.81
C LEU A 42 6.96 7.26 2.59
N ALA A 43 6.17 6.24 2.24
CA ALA A 43 4.72 6.35 2.09
C ALA A 43 4.02 6.70 3.42
N ALA A 44 4.43 6.08 4.52
CA ALA A 44 3.82 6.26 5.85
C ALA A 44 4.16 7.61 6.49
N THR A 45 5.33 8.18 6.19
CA THR A 45 5.83 9.38 6.86
C THR A 45 5.78 10.65 6.01
N SER A 46 5.50 10.53 4.71
CA SER A 46 5.38 11.69 3.83
C SER A 46 4.16 12.54 4.17
N PRO A 47 4.30 13.86 4.39
CA PRO A 47 3.16 14.75 4.64
C PRO A 47 2.25 14.92 3.42
N ASP A 48 2.74 14.53 2.23
CA ASP A 48 2.06 14.66 0.94
C ASP A 48 1.32 13.38 0.54
N VAL A 49 1.34 12.34 1.38
CA VAL A 49 0.69 11.05 1.12
C VAL A 49 -0.45 10.81 2.10
N ASN A 50 -1.57 10.34 1.56
CA ASN A 50 -2.65 9.72 2.30
C ASN A 50 -2.63 8.23 1.96
N LEU A 51 -2.02 7.42 2.82
CA LEU A 51 -1.90 5.98 2.61
C LEU A 51 -3.24 5.30 2.86
N LEU A 52 -3.89 4.86 1.78
CA LEU A 52 -5.23 4.27 1.82
C LEU A 52 -5.22 2.80 2.27
N GLY A 53 -4.15 2.09 1.96
CA GLY A 53 -4.02 0.66 2.25
C GLY A 53 -2.71 0.09 1.72
N VAL A 54 -2.34 -1.06 2.27
CA VAL A 54 -1.16 -1.82 1.85
C VAL A 54 -1.58 -3.24 1.49
N ASN A 55 -1.39 -3.63 0.24
CA ASN A 55 -1.57 -4.98 -0.24
C ASN A 55 -0.23 -5.70 -0.31
N ILE A 56 -0.23 -6.96 0.11
CA ILE A 56 0.93 -7.84 0.04
C ILE A 56 0.67 -8.87 -1.05
N ASN A 57 1.55 -8.94 -2.04
CA ASN A 57 1.42 -9.84 -3.20
C ASN A 57 2.21 -11.16 -3.05
N SER A 58 2.88 -11.34 -1.90
CA SER A 58 3.41 -12.62 -1.43
C SER A 58 2.42 -13.35 -0.50
N GLN A 59 2.72 -14.62 -0.23
CA GLN A 59 1.90 -15.49 0.65
C GLN A 59 2.41 -15.54 2.10
N SER A 60 3.30 -14.63 2.51
CA SER A 60 3.96 -14.72 3.81
C SER A 60 3.13 -14.10 4.93
N SER A 61 2.81 -14.90 5.96
CA SER A 61 2.22 -14.38 7.20
C SER A 61 3.12 -13.36 7.90
N TYR A 62 4.44 -13.49 7.75
CA TYR A 62 5.40 -12.57 8.35
C TYR A 62 5.36 -11.20 7.70
N SER A 63 5.22 -11.13 6.37
CA SER A 63 5.03 -9.87 5.64
C SER A 63 3.80 -9.11 6.13
N VAL A 64 2.68 -9.82 6.35
CA VAL A 64 1.44 -9.22 6.88
C VAL A 64 1.65 -8.57 8.24
N LEU A 65 2.24 -9.33 9.17
CA LEU A 65 2.46 -8.86 10.53
C LEU A 65 3.58 -7.80 10.61
N ALA A 66 4.56 -7.83 9.69
CA ALA A 66 5.59 -6.81 9.57
C ALA A 66 5.01 -5.48 9.08
N VAL A 67 4.18 -5.49 8.03
CA VAL A 67 3.47 -4.29 7.56
C VAL A 67 2.60 -3.71 8.67
N SER A 68 1.82 -4.56 9.36
CA SER A 68 1.01 -4.16 10.53
C SER A 68 1.86 -3.50 11.64
N ALA A 69 3.04 -4.05 11.92
CA ALA A 69 3.97 -3.45 12.89
C ALA A 69 4.54 -2.10 12.42
N ILE A 70 4.90 -1.98 11.13
CA ILE A 70 5.43 -0.74 10.54
C ILE A 70 4.36 0.36 10.57
N LEU A 71 3.14 0.05 10.14
CA LEU A 71 2.02 1.00 10.16
C LEU A 71 1.72 1.46 11.59
N ASN A 72 1.66 0.52 12.55
CA ASN A 72 1.47 0.86 13.96
C ASN A 72 2.62 1.71 14.52
N HIS A 73 3.86 1.50 14.09
CA HIS A 73 5.01 2.30 14.53
C HIS A 73 4.95 3.76 14.06
N TYR A 74 4.36 4.00 12.88
CA TYR A 74 4.21 5.34 12.30
C TYR A 74 2.82 5.95 12.52
N ASP A 75 2.12 5.53 13.58
CA ASP A 75 0.80 6.05 13.98
C ASP A 75 -0.29 5.91 12.89
N LEU A 76 -0.21 4.84 12.09
CA LEU A 76 -1.20 4.47 11.06
C LEU A 76 -1.91 3.13 11.35
N PRO A 77 -2.40 2.87 12.58
CA PRO A 77 -2.96 1.56 12.96
C PRO A 77 -4.22 1.16 12.18
N ASP A 78 -4.94 2.15 11.62
CA ASP A 78 -6.21 1.97 10.92
C ASP A 78 -6.05 1.74 9.41
N VAL A 79 -4.83 1.84 8.87
CA VAL A 79 -4.57 1.58 7.45
C VAL A 79 -4.76 0.08 7.19
N PRO A 80 -5.71 -0.32 6.33
CA PRO A 80 -6.01 -1.73 6.11
C PRO A 80 -4.88 -2.44 5.36
N VAL A 81 -4.64 -3.69 5.76
CA VAL A 81 -3.67 -4.59 5.14
C VAL A 81 -4.40 -5.74 4.46
N GLY A 82 -4.03 -6.03 3.21
CA GLY A 82 -4.52 -7.19 2.45
C GLY A 82 -3.37 -8.11 2.04
N ALA A 83 -3.64 -9.39 1.82
CA ALA A 83 -2.58 -10.37 1.56
C ALA A 83 -3.01 -11.55 0.69
N ARG A 84 -2.18 -11.90 -0.29
CA ARG A 84 -2.42 -13.04 -1.20
C ARG A 84 -2.50 -14.35 -0.41
N ARG A 85 -3.56 -15.12 -0.69
CA ARG A 85 -3.82 -16.42 -0.07
C ARG A 85 -3.37 -17.58 -0.98
N PRO A 86 -3.15 -18.80 -0.43
CA PRO A 86 -3.10 -19.13 1.00
C PRO A 86 -1.88 -18.48 1.69
N LEU A 87 -2.01 -18.13 2.97
CA LEU A 87 -0.85 -17.69 3.74
C LEU A 87 -0.01 -18.89 4.19
N ASN A 88 1.26 -18.64 4.42
CA ASN A 88 2.18 -19.60 5.02
C ASN A 88 3.17 -18.92 5.97
N ASP A 89 3.65 -19.70 6.94
CA ASP A 89 4.62 -19.28 7.94
C ASP A 89 6.03 -19.71 7.54
N VAL A 90 6.33 -19.78 6.23
CA VAL A 90 7.68 -20.11 5.73
C VAL A 90 8.56 -18.89 5.98
N PRO A 91 9.55 -19.01 6.87
CA PRO A 91 10.46 -17.92 7.11
C PRO A 91 11.66 -18.03 6.17
N PHE A 92 12.23 -16.90 5.78
CA PHE A 92 13.62 -16.90 5.30
C PHE A 92 14.54 -16.82 6.53
N PHE A 93 14.46 -17.86 7.38
CA PHE A 93 15.38 -18.03 8.50
C PHE A 93 16.63 -18.77 8.02
N ASP A 94 17.78 -18.11 8.15
CA ASP A 94 19.03 -18.83 8.28
C ASP A 94 19.02 -19.62 9.61
N ASN A 95 18.79 -20.93 9.51
CA ASN A 95 18.84 -21.88 10.62
C ASN A 95 20.20 -21.89 11.34
N TRP A 96 21.25 -21.29 10.75
CA TRP A 96 22.57 -21.24 11.34
C TRP A 96 22.72 -20.21 12.46
N ASN A 97 21.96 -19.10 12.46
CA ASN A 97 22.25 -18.03 13.43
C ASN A 97 21.07 -17.37 14.14
N LYS A 98 19.81 -17.49 13.71
CA LYS A 98 18.63 -16.75 14.26
C LYS A 98 18.75 -15.20 14.28
N ALA A 99 19.96 -14.64 14.37
CA ALA A 99 20.31 -13.24 14.28
C ALA A 99 20.39 -12.76 12.82
N SER A 100 20.62 -13.65 11.87
CA SER A 100 20.76 -13.34 10.43
C SER A 100 19.51 -13.59 9.58
N GLY A 101 18.37 -13.96 10.20
CA GLY A 101 17.11 -14.12 9.46
C GLY A 101 16.62 -12.81 8.85
N GLU A 102 15.73 -12.90 7.87
CA GLU A 102 15.08 -11.74 7.26
C GLU A 102 14.32 -10.86 8.29
N PHE A 103 14.03 -9.61 7.93
CA PHE A 103 13.54 -8.62 8.89
C PHE A 103 12.02 -8.73 9.17
N ALA A 104 11.19 -9.15 8.22
CA ALA A 104 9.75 -9.26 8.35
C ALA A 104 9.35 -10.20 9.49
N SER A 105 9.93 -11.40 9.61
CA SER A 105 9.64 -12.29 10.76
C SER A 105 10.08 -11.70 12.10
N LYS A 106 11.17 -10.93 12.13
CA LYS A 106 11.62 -10.22 13.34
C LYS A 106 10.66 -9.10 13.72
N LEU A 107 10.21 -8.30 12.76
CA LEU A 107 9.20 -7.26 12.98
C LEU A 107 7.88 -7.89 13.45
N ALA A 108 7.42 -8.94 12.76
CA ALA A 108 6.21 -9.69 13.12
C ALA A 108 6.26 -10.25 14.56
N THR A 109 7.43 -10.69 15.02
CA THR A 109 7.61 -11.31 16.33
C THR A 109 7.82 -10.29 17.45
N HIS A 110 8.63 -9.26 17.21
CA HIS A 110 9.19 -8.42 18.28
C HIS A 110 8.62 -7.00 18.36
N TRP A 111 7.92 -6.52 17.33
CA TRP A 111 7.33 -5.18 17.36
C TRP A 111 5.82 -5.19 17.66
N PRO A 112 5.31 -4.15 18.35
CA PRO A 112 3.87 -3.96 18.51
C PRO A 112 3.18 -3.79 17.15
N LYS A 113 2.07 -4.51 16.98
CA LYS A 113 1.28 -4.58 15.74
C LYS A 113 -0.21 -4.56 16.08
N THR A 114 -1.05 -4.12 15.15
CA THR A 114 -2.50 -4.05 15.34
C THR A 114 -3.20 -5.37 15.03
N LEU A 115 -2.82 -6.00 13.91
CA LEU A 115 -3.26 -7.36 13.59
C LEU A 115 -2.66 -8.38 14.56
N ALA A 116 -3.53 -9.13 15.26
CA ALA A 116 -3.10 -10.19 16.16
C ALA A 116 -2.71 -11.46 15.38
N ASN A 117 -3.35 -11.68 14.24
CA ASN A 117 -3.12 -12.80 13.34
C ASN A 117 -3.12 -12.34 11.87
N ALA A 118 -2.28 -12.94 11.02
CA ALA A 118 -2.19 -12.58 9.61
C ALA A 118 -3.46 -12.92 8.82
N GLU A 119 -4.25 -13.89 9.28
CA GLU A 119 -5.56 -14.25 8.72
C GLU A 119 -6.60 -13.14 8.85
N GLU A 120 -6.37 -12.14 9.70
CA GLU A 120 -7.24 -10.95 9.81
C GLU A 120 -7.06 -9.97 8.65
N ALA A 121 -5.98 -10.10 7.87
CA ALA A 121 -5.77 -9.29 6.67
C ALA A 121 -6.84 -9.59 5.61
N TRP A 122 -7.21 -8.53 4.87
CA TRP A 122 -8.18 -8.63 3.79
C TRP A 122 -7.70 -9.55 2.67
N ASP A 123 -8.65 -10.11 1.93
CA ASP A 123 -8.37 -10.56 0.56
C ASP A 123 -7.92 -9.33 -0.27
N PRO A 124 -6.80 -9.40 -1.01
CA PRO A 124 -6.18 -8.22 -1.60
C PRO A 124 -7.02 -7.62 -2.73
N VAL A 125 -7.74 -8.45 -3.48
CA VAL A 125 -8.66 -8.00 -4.54
C VAL A 125 -9.85 -7.30 -3.91
N THR A 126 -10.43 -7.88 -2.87
CA THR A 126 -11.54 -7.27 -2.11
C THR A 126 -11.11 -5.93 -1.50
N LEU A 127 -9.89 -5.85 -0.94
CA LEU A 127 -9.36 -4.59 -0.41
C LEU A 127 -9.18 -3.53 -1.50
N TYR A 128 -8.58 -3.90 -2.64
CA TYR A 128 -8.47 -2.98 -3.77
C TYR A 128 -9.83 -2.43 -4.20
N ARG A 129 -10.81 -3.32 -4.40
CA ARG A 129 -12.14 -2.92 -4.85
C ARG A 129 -12.82 -2.00 -3.84
N LYS A 130 -12.72 -2.30 -2.55
CA LYS A 130 -13.20 -1.43 -1.47
C LYS A 130 -12.57 -0.03 -1.54
N LEU A 131 -11.23 0.05 -1.53
CA LEU A 131 -10.51 1.32 -1.50
C LEU A 131 -10.78 2.18 -2.74
N LEU A 132 -10.85 1.55 -3.91
CA LEU A 132 -11.16 2.26 -5.16
C LEU A 132 -12.63 2.70 -5.20
N ALA A 133 -13.57 1.87 -4.75
CA ALA A 133 -14.98 2.23 -4.72
C ALA A 133 -15.28 3.43 -3.81
N GLU A 134 -14.58 3.51 -2.68
CA GLU A 134 -14.73 4.59 -1.69
C GLU A 134 -14.01 5.90 -2.10
N ALA A 135 -13.10 5.83 -3.07
CA ALA A 135 -12.33 6.98 -3.53
C ALA A 135 -13.08 7.85 -4.55
N GLU A 136 -12.68 9.12 -4.64
CA GLU A 136 -13.09 10.02 -5.72
C GLU A 136 -12.53 9.55 -7.07
N ASP A 137 -13.25 9.81 -8.16
CA ASP A 137 -12.84 9.44 -9.51
C ASP A 137 -11.51 10.12 -9.88
N GLY A 138 -10.61 9.38 -10.52
CA GLY A 138 -9.29 9.87 -10.92
C GLY A 138 -8.43 10.40 -9.76
N SER A 139 -8.61 9.92 -8.53
CA SER A 139 -7.88 10.41 -7.35
C SER A 139 -6.78 9.48 -6.84
N VAL A 140 -6.85 8.18 -7.13
CA VAL A 140 -5.98 7.17 -6.52
C VAL A 140 -4.71 6.96 -7.34
N THR A 141 -3.56 6.93 -6.67
CA THR A 141 -2.30 6.42 -7.19
C THR A 141 -2.05 5.02 -6.63
N ILE A 142 -1.67 4.07 -7.48
CA ILE A 142 -1.22 2.74 -7.07
C ILE A 142 0.29 2.65 -7.31
N ALA A 143 1.05 2.28 -6.27
CA ALA A 143 2.45 1.90 -6.38
C ALA A 143 2.57 0.38 -6.24
N SER A 144 2.78 -0.31 -7.36
CA SER A 144 3.03 -1.74 -7.39
C SER A 144 4.54 -1.97 -7.47
N ILE A 145 5.10 -2.41 -6.35
CA ILE A 145 6.54 -2.53 -6.15
C ILE A 145 7.01 -3.97 -5.93
N GLY A 146 6.09 -4.94 -6.02
CA GLY A 146 6.37 -6.38 -6.02
C GLY A 146 5.66 -7.12 -7.16
N PHE A 147 5.28 -8.38 -6.94
CA PHE A 147 4.63 -9.23 -7.94
C PHE A 147 3.24 -8.74 -8.37
N LEU A 148 2.87 -9.03 -9.62
CA LEU A 148 1.65 -8.48 -10.26
C LEU A 148 0.35 -9.27 -10.00
N HIS A 149 0.34 -10.22 -9.06
CA HIS A 149 -0.80 -11.12 -8.84
C HIS A 149 -2.05 -10.39 -8.36
N ASN A 150 -1.89 -9.45 -7.42
CA ASN A 150 -3.01 -8.70 -6.87
C ASN A 150 -3.62 -7.76 -7.93
N LEU A 151 -2.79 -7.08 -8.72
CA LEU A 151 -3.23 -6.27 -9.85
C LEU A 151 -3.94 -7.10 -10.93
N SER A 152 -3.38 -8.27 -11.27
CA SER A 152 -4.02 -9.21 -12.19
C SER A 152 -5.38 -9.66 -11.66
N GLY A 153 -5.47 -9.99 -10.36
CA GLY A 153 -6.73 -10.34 -9.71
C GLY A 153 -7.75 -9.21 -9.74
N LEU A 154 -7.32 -7.96 -9.49
CA LEU A 154 -8.16 -6.78 -9.59
C LEU A 154 -8.69 -6.60 -11.01
N LEU A 155 -7.84 -6.63 -12.03
CA LEU A 155 -8.24 -6.46 -13.43
C LEU A 155 -9.13 -7.59 -13.96
N ASN A 156 -9.05 -8.78 -13.36
CA ASN A 156 -9.93 -9.91 -13.69
C ASN A 156 -11.21 -9.96 -12.84
N SER A 157 -11.36 -9.07 -11.86
CA SER A 157 -12.54 -9.04 -10.99
C SER A 157 -13.79 -8.52 -11.72
N THR A 158 -14.96 -8.99 -11.29
CA THR A 158 -16.27 -8.48 -11.73
C THR A 158 -16.90 -7.61 -10.65
N ALA A 159 -18.05 -7.00 -10.96
CA ALA A 159 -18.90 -6.36 -9.96
C ALA A 159 -19.12 -7.26 -8.73
N ASP A 160 -19.18 -6.65 -7.56
CA ASP A 160 -19.31 -7.32 -6.26
C ASP A 160 -19.98 -6.40 -5.23
N SER A 161 -19.90 -6.76 -3.95
CA SER A 161 -20.47 -5.94 -2.87
C SER A 161 -19.75 -4.62 -2.61
N GLN A 162 -18.55 -4.42 -3.16
CA GLN A 162 -17.79 -3.17 -3.01
C GLN A 162 -18.13 -2.17 -4.13
N SER A 163 -18.32 -2.66 -5.35
CA SER A 163 -18.64 -1.82 -6.51
C SER A 163 -19.42 -2.57 -7.58
N ASP A 164 -20.36 -1.87 -8.21
CA ASP A 164 -21.06 -2.34 -9.42
C ASP A 164 -20.18 -2.34 -10.68
N LEU A 165 -18.98 -1.75 -10.62
CA LEU A 165 -18.01 -1.74 -11.73
C LEU A 165 -17.17 -3.02 -11.77
N SER A 166 -16.87 -3.51 -12.97
CA SER A 166 -15.83 -4.52 -13.16
C SER A 166 -14.44 -3.97 -12.79
N GLY A 167 -13.47 -4.86 -12.59
CA GLY A 167 -12.09 -4.48 -12.30
C GLY A 167 -11.51 -3.43 -13.24
N PRO A 168 -11.57 -3.63 -14.57
CA PRO A 168 -11.04 -2.66 -15.54
C PRO A 168 -11.78 -1.31 -15.48
N GLU A 169 -13.11 -1.32 -15.40
CA GLU A 169 -13.92 -0.08 -15.31
C GLU A 169 -13.61 0.68 -14.01
N LEU A 170 -13.44 -0.04 -12.90
CA LEU A 170 -13.12 0.54 -11.61
C LEU A 170 -11.72 1.18 -11.63
N VAL A 171 -10.73 0.51 -12.21
CA VAL A 171 -9.39 1.07 -12.39
C VAL A 171 -9.43 2.30 -13.29
N GLU A 172 -10.09 2.22 -14.46
CA GLU A 172 -10.23 3.34 -15.39
C GLU A 172 -10.91 4.55 -14.75
N THR A 173 -11.90 4.32 -13.90
CA THR A 173 -12.67 5.39 -13.23
C THR A 173 -11.90 6.01 -12.08
N LYS A 174 -11.20 5.21 -11.26
CA LYS A 174 -10.70 5.64 -9.93
C LYS A 174 -9.21 5.92 -9.91
N VAL A 175 -8.43 5.25 -10.75
CA VAL A 175 -6.96 5.31 -10.71
C VAL A 175 -6.47 6.41 -11.65
N ARG A 176 -5.77 7.38 -11.08
CA ARG A 176 -5.08 8.45 -11.81
C ARG A 176 -3.74 8.00 -12.38
N GLU A 177 -3.01 7.20 -11.60
CA GLU A 177 -1.62 6.87 -11.85
C GLU A 177 -1.34 5.46 -11.32
N LEU A 178 -0.76 4.61 -12.17
CA LEU A 178 -0.21 3.31 -11.79
C LEU A 178 1.31 3.38 -12.00
N VAL A 179 2.06 3.25 -10.92
CA VAL A 179 3.53 3.20 -10.93
C VAL A 179 3.94 1.76 -10.64
N VAL A 180 4.77 1.19 -11.51
CA VAL A 180 5.23 -0.20 -11.41
C VAL A 180 6.75 -0.22 -11.29
N MET A 181 7.28 -0.86 -10.22
CA MET A 181 8.67 -1.26 -10.17
C MET A 181 8.81 -2.52 -11.02
N GLY A 182 9.36 -2.35 -12.21
CA GLY A 182 9.67 -3.44 -13.12
C GLY A 182 10.21 -2.91 -14.44
N GLY A 183 10.56 -3.81 -15.36
CA GLY A 183 10.98 -3.41 -16.70
C GLY A 183 11.83 -4.43 -17.44
N ASP A 184 12.04 -4.17 -18.73
CA ASP A 184 12.81 -5.05 -19.61
C ASP A 184 13.59 -4.23 -20.64
N PHE A 185 14.30 -3.16 -20.20
CA PHE A 185 14.75 -2.11 -21.12
C PHE A 185 16.27 -1.93 -21.23
N PRO A 186 16.84 -2.06 -22.45
CA PRO A 186 16.24 -2.57 -23.70
C PRO A 186 16.04 -4.10 -23.70
N SER A 187 16.59 -4.80 -22.69
CA SER A 187 16.41 -6.22 -22.40
C SER A 187 16.90 -6.49 -20.97
N GLY A 188 16.36 -7.49 -20.29
CA GLY A 188 16.67 -7.85 -18.92
C GLY A 188 15.81 -9.01 -18.40
N TYR A 189 15.97 -9.30 -17.12
CA TYR A 189 15.14 -10.26 -16.39
C TYR A 189 14.86 -9.62 -15.03
N GLU A 190 13.76 -8.88 -14.98
CA GLU A 190 13.37 -8.15 -13.78
C GLU A 190 12.51 -9.06 -12.91
N TRP A 191 12.82 -9.08 -11.62
CA TRP A 191 12.30 -10.07 -10.69
C TRP A 191 10.78 -10.00 -10.51
N ASN A 192 10.21 -8.81 -10.39
CA ASN A 192 8.77 -8.61 -10.19
C ASN A 192 7.93 -9.03 -11.39
N PHE A 193 8.49 -9.01 -12.61
CA PHE A 193 7.80 -9.44 -13.83
C PHE A 193 7.89 -10.94 -14.08
N TRP A 194 8.96 -11.60 -13.63
CA TRP A 194 9.24 -13.00 -13.95
C TRP A 194 9.13 -13.96 -12.76
N GLY A 195 9.18 -13.44 -11.53
CA GLY A 195 8.99 -14.19 -10.30
C GLY A 195 7.54 -14.15 -9.80
N ASP A 196 7.21 -15.07 -8.91
CA ASP A 196 5.94 -15.08 -8.18
C ASP A 196 6.03 -15.65 -6.76
N ASP A 197 7.23 -16.07 -6.38
CA ASP A 197 7.53 -16.78 -5.15
C ASP A 197 8.76 -16.13 -4.48
N PRO A 198 8.58 -15.44 -3.35
CA PRO A 198 9.70 -14.81 -2.64
C PRO A 198 10.66 -15.83 -2.01
N TYR A 199 10.35 -17.13 -2.02
CA TYR A 199 11.18 -18.19 -1.44
C TYR A 199 12.18 -18.79 -2.44
N THR A 200 12.05 -18.50 -3.74
CA THR A 200 12.86 -19.11 -4.80
C THR A 200 13.81 -18.10 -5.44
N THR A 201 14.69 -17.49 -4.66
CA THR A 201 15.77 -16.62 -5.19
C THR A 201 16.85 -17.41 -5.90
#